data_AF-A0AAU8SQK5-F1
#
_entry.id   AF-A0AAU8SQK5-F1
#
_cell.length_a   1.000
_cell.length_b   1.000
_cell.length_c   1.000
_cell.angle_alpha   90.00
_cell.angle_beta   90.00
_cell.angle_gamma   90.00
#
_symmetry.space_group_name_H-M   'P 1'
#
loop_
_entity.id
_entity.type
_entity.pdbx_description
1 polymer ?
#
loop_
_entity_poly.entity_id
_entity_poly.type
_entity_poly.pdbx_seq_one_letter_code
_entity_poly.pdbx_strand_id
1 'polypeptide(L)'
;MKQDAFIQRLRQALGSLPKRDIDEIVADYREYIGDALAAGRAEEDVIAALGDPEKLARELKAQANFRQWEERRSFGNLMRVVGSIAGLGLLHLILLVPFLLYMLVLTTGYVFFGALTVAGLVTLVAFGSHYVFGTPVPGVLPFGGGAAQVGAAGAAGATAGKGAADGTEARGGEIANTGASAPGVNVPGVAGGNVQITPDGRGGMNLSVTNGENAVSIVGGRITVDNGKQHVSVAAPTGFALGGIAFGYGLAMLPIGIVGLLVCIWLTRVTWRALVRYVRRRIDAVSAKLERGRVG
;
A
#
# COMPACT_ATOMS: atom_id res chain seq x y z
N MET A 1 34.63 -21.00 -76.94
CA MET A 1 33.14 -20.88 -76.92
C MET A 1 32.83 -19.47 -77.37
N LYS A 2 31.72 -19.20 -78.08
CA LYS A 2 31.36 -17.82 -78.46
C LYS A 2 30.67 -17.07 -77.32
N GLN A 3 30.76 -15.75 -77.31
CA GLN A 3 30.22 -14.81 -76.33
C GLN A 3 28.73 -15.05 -76.09
N ASP A 4 27.94 -15.18 -77.15
CA ASP A 4 26.50 -15.42 -77.06
C ASP A 4 26.17 -16.70 -76.29
N ALA A 5 26.95 -17.77 -76.50
CA ALA A 5 26.77 -19.03 -75.81
C ALA A 5 27.16 -18.94 -74.33
N PHE A 6 28.18 -18.16 -73.99
CA PHE A 6 28.58 -17.91 -72.59
C PHE A 6 27.50 -17.12 -71.85
N ILE A 7 27.03 -16.01 -72.44
CA ILE A 7 25.99 -15.16 -71.85
C ILE A 7 24.66 -15.91 -71.70
N GLN A 8 24.29 -16.74 -72.67
CA GLN A 8 23.07 -17.55 -72.57
C GLN A 8 23.14 -18.54 -71.40
N ARG A 9 24.28 -19.20 -71.20
CA ARG A 9 24.50 -20.10 -70.07
C ARG A 9 24.54 -19.37 -68.73
N LEU A 10 25.20 -18.20 -68.67
CA LEU A 10 25.22 -17.35 -67.47
C LEU A 10 23.80 -16.91 -67.08
N ARG A 11 22.98 -16.49 -68.07
CA ARG A 11 21.58 -16.11 -67.84
C ARG A 11 20.73 -17.28 -67.34
N GLN A 12 20.89 -18.47 -67.91
CA GLN A 12 20.21 -19.69 -67.44
C GLN A 12 20.64 -20.04 -66.02
N ALA A 13 21.94 -20.00 -65.75
CA ALA A 13 22.49 -20.28 -64.43
C ALA A 13 22.04 -19.25 -63.38
N LEU A 14 21.85 -17.98 -63.73
CA LEU A 14 21.35 -16.92 -62.84
C LEU A 14 19.82 -16.90 -62.65
N GLY A 15 19.06 -17.80 -63.29
CA GLY A 15 17.59 -17.78 -63.32
C GLY A 15 16.83 -17.83 -61.97
N SER A 16 17.53 -17.99 -60.85
CA SER A 16 16.94 -17.91 -59.51
C SER A 16 16.93 -16.49 -58.90
N LEU A 17 17.57 -15.50 -59.55
CA LEU A 17 17.52 -14.09 -59.14
C LEU A 17 16.34 -13.36 -59.79
N PRO A 18 15.95 -12.17 -59.27
CA PRO A 18 15.01 -11.28 -59.94
C PRO A 18 15.48 -10.94 -61.36
N LYS A 19 14.54 -10.90 -62.32
CA LYS A 19 14.85 -10.62 -63.74
C LYS A 19 15.66 -9.34 -63.95
N ARG A 20 15.39 -8.30 -63.15
CA ARG A 20 16.10 -7.02 -63.21
C ARG A 20 17.59 -7.18 -62.91
N ASP A 21 17.92 -7.91 -61.84
CA ASP A 21 19.30 -8.14 -61.41
C ASP A 21 20.03 -9.03 -62.42
N ILE A 22 19.33 -10.00 -63.02
CA ILE A 22 19.90 -10.85 -64.08
C ILE A 22 20.26 -10.00 -65.30
N ASP A 23 19.36 -9.13 -65.75
CA ASP A 23 19.56 -8.31 -66.94
C ASP A 23 20.67 -7.25 -66.71
N GLU A 24 20.78 -6.70 -65.49
CA GLU A 24 21.87 -5.81 -65.07
C GLU A 24 23.23 -6.52 -65.09
N ILE A 25 23.35 -7.66 -64.41
CA ILE A 25 24.60 -8.46 -64.39
C ILE A 25 25.00 -8.88 -65.82
N VAL A 26 24.05 -9.32 -66.63
CA VAL A 26 24.32 -9.73 -68.02
C VAL A 26 24.76 -8.55 -68.89
N ALA A 27 24.22 -7.35 -68.66
CA ALA A 27 24.63 -6.15 -69.37
C ALA A 27 26.09 -5.78 -69.04
N ASP A 28 26.47 -5.80 -67.77
CA ASP A 28 27.84 -5.49 -67.31
C ASP A 28 28.87 -6.43 -67.94
N TYR A 29 28.59 -7.74 -67.97
CA TYR A 29 29.49 -8.70 -68.60
C TYR A 29 29.53 -8.59 -70.12
N ARG A 30 28.44 -8.15 -70.77
CA ARG A 30 28.45 -7.87 -72.21
C ARG A 30 29.31 -6.66 -72.55
N GLU A 31 29.23 -5.61 -71.74
CA GLU A 31 30.07 -4.42 -71.87
C GLU A 31 31.54 -4.79 -71.66
N TYR A 32 31.87 -5.53 -70.60
CA TYR A 32 33.23 -6.00 -70.33
C TYR A 32 33.84 -6.82 -71.48
N ILE A 33 33.08 -7.76 -72.04
CA ILE A 33 33.55 -8.57 -73.19
C ILE A 33 33.70 -7.68 -74.44
N GLY A 34 32.76 -6.76 -74.67
CA GLY A 34 32.81 -5.81 -75.78
C GLY A 34 34.05 -4.92 -75.74
N ASP A 35 34.39 -4.39 -74.57
CA ASP A 35 35.58 -3.56 -74.37
C ASP A 35 36.87 -4.35 -74.57
N ALA A 36 36.91 -5.61 -74.12
CA ALA A 36 38.07 -6.48 -74.31
C ALA A 36 38.31 -6.82 -75.79
N LEU A 37 37.22 -6.99 -76.57
CA LEU A 37 37.28 -7.18 -78.03
C LEU A 37 37.74 -5.91 -78.75
N ALA A 38 37.23 -4.73 -78.34
CA ALA A 38 37.64 -3.44 -78.89
C ALA A 38 39.12 -3.13 -78.60
N ALA A 39 39.65 -3.62 -77.48
CA ALA A 39 41.07 -3.56 -77.14
C ALA A 39 41.95 -4.56 -77.93
N GLY A 40 41.36 -5.32 -78.86
CA GLY A 40 42.08 -6.24 -79.74
C GLY A 40 42.41 -7.60 -79.15
N ARG A 41 41.77 -8.01 -78.04
CA ARG A 41 41.89 -9.38 -77.52
C ARG A 41 40.98 -10.33 -78.32
N ALA A 42 41.42 -11.58 -78.49
CA ALA A 42 40.59 -12.61 -79.09
C ALA A 42 39.42 -12.97 -78.15
N GLU A 43 38.24 -13.18 -78.74
CA GLU A 43 37.01 -13.51 -78.02
C GLU A 43 37.18 -14.77 -77.15
N GLU A 44 37.87 -15.76 -77.68
CA GLU A 44 38.13 -17.04 -77.02
C GLU A 44 38.97 -16.88 -75.76
N ASP A 45 39.96 -15.99 -75.77
CA ASP A 45 40.86 -15.74 -74.64
C ASP A 45 40.15 -15.00 -73.52
N VAL A 46 39.25 -14.06 -73.87
CA VAL A 46 38.43 -13.31 -72.90
C VAL A 46 37.46 -14.24 -72.18
N ILE A 47 36.82 -15.15 -72.92
CA ILE A 47 35.88 -16.12 -72.34
C ILE A 47 36.62 -17.18 -71.52
N ALA A 48 37.81 -17.61 -71.97
CA ALA A 48 38.66 -18.52 -71.20
C ALA A 48 39.13 -17.90 -69.87
N ALA A 49 39.39 -16.59 -69.85
CA ALA A 49 39.74 -15.86 -68.64
C ALA A 49 38.58 -15.72 -67.64
N LEU A 50 37.33 -15.61 -68.13
CA LEU A 50 36.13 -15.60 -67.27
C LEU A 50 35.82 -16.97 -66.66
N GLY A 51 36.28 -18.06 -67.28
CA GLY A 51 36.12 -19.41 -66.76
C GLY A 51 34.73 -20.01 -66.96
N ASP A 52 34.25 -20.75 -65.96
CA ASP A 52 33.00 -21.53 -66.05
C ASP A 52 31.77 -20.68 -65.65
N PRO A 53 30.79 -20.45 -66.56
CA PRO A 53 29.62 -19.61 -66.28
C PRO A 53 28.77 -20.11 -65.11
N GLU A 54 28.76 -21.41 -64.81
CA GLU A 54 27.98 -21.95 -63.69
C GLU A 54 28.60 -21.64 -62.33
N LYS A 55 29.93 -21.64 -62.24
CA LYS A 55 30.65 -21.28 -61.01
C LYS A 55 30.50 -19.79 -60.74
N LEU A 56 30.65 -18.96 -61.76
CA LEU A 56 30.45 -17.51 -61.69
C LEU A 56 29.02 -17.17 -61.22
N ALA A 57 28.01 -17.83 -61.80
CA ALA A 57 26.63 -17.64 -61.39
C ALA A 57 26.38 -18.03 -59.92
N ARG A 58 27.07 -19.06 -59.41
CA ARG A 58 26.94 -19.50 -58.02
C ARG A 58 27.53 -18.49 -57.04
N GLU A 59 28.67 -17.90 -57.39
CA GLU A 59 29.31 -16.86 -56.59
C GLU A 59 28.48 -15.58 -56.55
N LEU A 60 27.99 -15.11 -57.71
CA LEU A 60 27.13 -13.94 -57.83
C LEU A 60 25.81 -14.12 -57.04
N LYS A 61 25.23 -15.32 -57.07
CA LYS A 61 24.07 -15.67 -56.23
C LYS A 61 24.36 -15.57 -54.74
N ALA A 62 25.50 -16.07 -54.30
CA ALA A 62 25.86 -16.04 -52.89
C ALA A 62 26.02 -14.60 -52.40
N GLN A 63 26.66 -13.73 -53.18
CA GLN A 63 26.81 -12.31 -52.88
C GLN A 63 25.46 -11.57 -52.88
N ALA A 64 24.60 -11.82 -53.89
CA ALA A 64 23.28 -11.22 -53.97
C ALA A 64 22.38 -11.63 -52.79
N ASN A 65 22.40 -12.91 -52.41
CA ASN A 65 21.67 -13.41 -51.26
C ASN A 65 22.17 -12.79 -49.94
N PHE A 66 23.48 -12.60 -49.79
CA PHE A 66 24.06 -11.97 -48.60
C PHE A 66 23.65 -10.49 -48.49
N ARG A 67 23.75 -9.74 -49.60
CA ARG A 67 23.34 -8.34 -49.67
C ARG A 67 21.84 -8.16 -49.40
N GLN A 68 21.00 -9.04 -49.96
CA GLN A 68 19.56 -9.04 -49.66
C GLN A 68 19.27 -9.41 -48.20
N TRP A 69 20.06 -10.30 -47.59
CA TRP A 69 19.91 -10.64 -46.17
C TRP A 69 20.28 -9.45 -45.27
N GLU A 70 21.32 -8.71 -45.62
CA GLU A 70 21.78 -7.51 -44.91
C GLU A 70 20.78 -6.34 -45.07
N GLU A 71 20.23 -6.15 -46.28
CA GLU A 71 19.16 -5.17 -46.55
C GLU A 71 17.83 -5.53 -45.89
N ARG A 72 17.40 -6.80 -45.88
CA ARG A 72 16.19 -7.23 -45.16
C ARG A 72 16.35 -7.11 -43.64
N ARG A 73 17.58 -7.13 -43.14
CA ARG A 73 17.90 -6.78 -41.75
C ARG A 73 17.78 -5.29 -41.45
N SER A 74 17.47 -4.44 -42.44
CA SER A 74 17.34 -2.97 -42.34
C SER A 74 16.79 -2.55 -40.98
N PHE A 75 17.73 -2.11 -40.16
CA PHE A 75 17.56 -1.67 -38.78
C PHE A 75 16.47 -0.61 -38.64
N GLY A 76 16.13 0.13 -39.70
CA GLY A 76 15.11 1.17 -39.68
C GLY A 76 13.69 0.64 -39.41
N ASN A 77 13.28 -0.47 -40.05
CA ASN A 77 11.96 -1.04 -39.81
C ASN A 77 11.89 -1.76 -38.46
N LEU A 78 12.97 -2.44 -38.06
CA LEU A 78 13.06 -3.08 -36.75
C LEU A 78 13.03 -2.04 -35.61
N MET A 79 13.76 -0.93 -35.73
CA MET A 79 13.71 0.16 -34.74
C MET A 79 12.35 0.84 -34.67
N ARG A 80 11.62 0.96 -35.79
CA ARG A 80 10.24 1.48 -35.77
C ARG A 80 9.30 0.54 -35.02
N VAL A 81 9.43 -0.77 -35.19
CA VAL A 81 8.63 -1.77 -34.46
C VAL A 81 9.03 -1.82 -32.98
N VAL A 82 10.32 -1.83 -32.66
CA VAL A 82 10.83 -1.79 -31.29
C VAL A 82 10.41 -0.49 -30.59
N GLY A 83 10.48 0.66 -31.26
CA GLY A 83 9.98 1.93 -30.75
C GLY A 83 8.47 1.92 -30.50
N SER A 84 7.70 1.21 -31.34
CA SER A 84 6.26 1.04 -31.14
C SER A 84 5.95 0.16 -29.92
N ILE A 85 6.71 -0.92 -29.72
CA ILE A 85 6.58 -1.82 -28.56
C ILE A 85 7.02 -1.11 -27.28
N ALA A 86 8.13 -0.38 -27.32
CA ALA A 86 8.63 0.43 -26.20
C ALA A 86 7.66 1.55 -25.85
N GLY A 87 7.06 2.21 -26.86
CA GLY A 87 6.01 3.22 -26.66
C GLY A 87 4.74 2.64 -26.04
N LEU A 88 4.39 1.40 -26.39
CA LEU A 88 3.28 0.68 -25.74
C LEU A 88 3.57 0.42 -24.25
N GLY A 89 4.80 0.03 -23.93
CA GLY A 89 5.26 -0.14 -22.55
C GLY A 89 5.28 1.17 -21.77
N LEU A 90 5.72 2.26 -22.40
CA LEU A 90 5.75 3.59 -21.78
C LEU A 90 4.34 4.13 -21.53
N LEU A 91 3.40 3.94 -22.46
CA LEU A 91 1.97 4.23 -22.23
C LEU A 91 1.41 3.42 -21.06
N HIS A 92 1.80 2.14 -20.96
CA HIS A 92 1.40 1.31 -19.83
C HIS A 92 1.98 1.83 -18.53
N LEU A 93 3.25 2.26 -18.50
CA LEU A 93 3.88 2.85 -17.32
C LEU A 93 3.20 4.16 -16.91
N ILE A 94 2.91 5.04 -17.86
CA ILE A 94 2.19 6.31 -17.62
C ILE A 94 0.79 6.08 -17.07
N LEU A 95 0.14 4.99 -17.46
CA LEU A 95 -1.19 4.62 -16.96
C LEU A 95 -1.10 3.86 -15.63
N LEU A 96 -0.05 3.08 -15.43
CA LEU A 96 0.18 2.26 -14.25
C LEU A 96 0.55 3.10 -13.04
N VAL A 97 1.37 4.14 -13.19
CA VAL A 97 1.78 5.03 -12.09
C VAL A 97 0.58 5.66 -11.35
N PRO A 98 -0.36 6.37 -12.00
CA PRO A 98 -1.52 6.93 -11.31
C PRO A 98 -2.46 5.83 -10.77
N PHE A 99 -2.55 4.69 -11.45
CA PHE A 99 -3.32 3.55 -10.96
C PHE A 99 -2.72 2.94 -9.68
N LEU A 100 -1.40 2.82 -9.61
CA LEU A 100 -0.67 2.32 -8.45
C LEU A 100 -0.79 3.30 -7.28
N LEU A 101 -0.65 4.60 -7.53
CA LEU A 101 -0.87 5.65 -6.54
C LEU A 101 -2.30 5.59 -5.98
N TYR A 102 -3.30 5.41 -6.86
CA TYR A 102 -4.69 5.25 -6.46
C TYR A 102 -4.90 4.02 -5.57
N MET A 103 -4.35 2.85 -5.96
CA MET A 103 -4.42 1.63 -5.14
C MET A 103 -3.73 1.78 -3.79
N LEU A 104 -2.59 2.48 -3.76
CA LEU A 104 -1.86 2.78 -2.52
C LEU A 104 -2.74 3.63 -1.58
N VAL A 105 -3.26 4.77 -2.06
CA VAL A 105 -4.14 5.66 -1.28
C VAL A 105 -5.38 4.92 -0.79
N LEU A 106 -5.98 4.08 -1.65
CA LEU A 106 -7.15 3.28 -1.30
C LEU A 106 -6.84 2.28 -0.18
N THR A 107 -5.70 1.58 -0.27
CA THR A 107 -5.29 0.58 0.73
C THR A 107 -4.96 1.25 2.06
N THR A 108 -4.18 2.33 2.06
CA THR A 108 -3.85 3.09 3.28
C THR A 108 -5.11 3.68 3.92
N GLY A 109 -6.03 4.21 3.11
CA GLY A 109 -7.32 4.70 3.57
C GLY A 109 -8.16 3.61 4.22
N TYR A 110 -8.22 2.41 3.62
CA TYR A 110 -8.96 1.28 4.17
C TYR A 110 -8.40 0.83 5.52
N VAL A 111 -7.08 0.73 5.64
CA VAL A 111 -6.41 0.39 6.91
C VAL A 111 -6.67 1.46 7.96
N PHE A 112 -6.57 2.75 7.61
CA PHE A 112 -6.77 3.84 8.54
C PHE A 112 -8.22 3.95 9.03
N PHE A 113 -9.20 3.99 8.12
CA PHE A 113 -10.62 4.04 8.48
C PHE A 113 -11.11 2.74 9.14
N GLY A 114 -10.55 1.60 8.75
CA GLY A 114 -10.77 0.31 9.41
C GLY A 114 -10.24 0.30 10.85
N ALA A 115 -9.02 0.78 11.08
CA ALA A 115 -8.47 0.90 12.43
C ALA A 115 -9.30 1.85 13.30
N LEU A 116 -9.73 2.98 12.73
CA LEU A 116 -10.61 3.94 13.40
C LEU A 116 -11.97 3.36 13.79
N THR A 117 -12.59 2.57 12.91
CA THR A 117 -13.87 1.91 13.21
C THR A 117 -13.71 0.86 14.31
N VAL A 118 -12.66 0.05 14.24
CA VAL A 118 -12.38 -0.97 15.27
C VAL A 118 -12.06 -0.29 16.61
N ALA A 119 -11.22 0.74 16.63
CA ALA A 119 -10.89 1.50 17.83
C ALA A 119 -12.13 2.18 18.45
N GLY A 120 -12.99 2.78 17.61
CA GLY A 120 -14.26 3.37 18.04
C GLY A 120 -15.20 2.32 18.64
N LEU A 121 -15.32 1.15 18.01
CA LEU A 121 -16.15 0.04 18.50
C LEU A 121 -15.64 -0.51 19.83
N VAL A 122 -14.34 -0.75 19.95
CA VAL A 122 -13.70 -1.22 21.19
C VAL A 122 -13.92 -0.20 22.31
N THR A 123 -13.76 1.09 22.02
CA THR A 123 -14.02 2.16 23.00
C THR A 123 -15.47 2.20 23.43
N LEU A 124 -16.41 2.10 22.48
CA LEU A 124 -17.85 2.08 22.76
C LEU A 124 -18.23 0.88 23.65
N VAL A 125 -17.68 -0.31 23.36
CA VAL A 125 -17.96 -1.52 24.14
C VAL A 125 -17.31 -1.46 25.52
N ALA A 126 -16.05 -1.06 25.62
CA ALA A 126 -15.31 -1.03 26.89
C ALA A 126 -15.90 0.00 27.86
N PHE A 127 -16.16 1.22 27.41
CA PHE A 127 -16.72 2.28 28.25
C PHE A 127 -18.25 2.21 28.34
N GLY A 128 -18.95 1.77 27.29
CA GLY A 128 -20.41 1.59 27.32
C GLY A 128 -20.82 0.46 28.27
N SER A 129 -20.02 -0.60 28.35
CA SER A 129 -20.17 -1.64 29.39
C SER A 129 -20.06 -1.05 30.80
N HIS A 130 -19.12 -0.11 31.01
CA HIS A 130 -18.96 0.59 32.30
C HIS A 130 -20.18 1.45 32.66
N TYR A 131 -20.77 2.15 31.67
CA TYR A 131 -21.97 2.98 31.89
C TYR A 131 -23.28 2.20 32.04
N VAL A 132 -23.40 1.02 31.41
CA VAL A 132 -24.66 0.25 31.40
C VAL A 132 -24.68 -0.85 32.47
N PHE A 133 -23.55 -1.50 32.77
CA PHE A 133 -23.54 -2.72 33.59
C PHE A 133 -22.81 -2.60 34.93
N GLY A 134 -22.13 -1.50 35.23
CA GLY A 134 -21.55 -1.25 36.57
C GLY A 134 -20.55 -2.29 37.08
N THR A 135 -20.14 -3.25 36.26
CA THR A 135 -19.18 -4.30 36.62
C THR A 135 -17.77 -3.83 36.27
N PRO A 136 -16.84 -3.72 37.24
CA PRO A 136 -15.44 -3.49 36.93
C PRO A 136 -14.88 -4.77 36.27
N VAL A 137 -14.45 -4.66 35.01
CA VAL A 137 -13.70 -5.73 34.36
C VAL A 137 -12.33 -5.80 35.04
N PRO A 138 -11.95 -6.92 35.69
CA PRO A 138 -10.63 -7.04 36.28
C PRO A 138 -9.59 -7.12 35.16
N GLY A 139 -8.69 -6.13 35.10
CA GLY A 139 -7.52 -6.14 34.21
C GLY A 139 -7.32 -4.90 33.35
N VAL A 140 -8.26 -3.95 33.30
CA VAL A 140 -8.02 -2.64 32.65
C VAL A 140 -7.95 -1.57 33.74
N LEU A 141 -6.73 -1.33 34.23
CA LEU A 141 -6.45 -0.19 35.09
C LEU A 141 -6.54 1.10 34.24
N PRO A 142 -7.30 2.13 34.66
CA PRO A 142 -7.46 3.38 33.92
C PRO A 142 -6.25 4.33 34.09
N PHE A 143 -5.04 3.79 34.26
CA PHE A 143 -3.82 4.56 34.42
C PHE A 143 -2.69 3.98 33.58
N GLY A 144 -2.18 4.80 32.66
CA GLY A 144 -0.83 4.66 32.11
C GLY A 144 -0.78 4.19 30.67
N GLY A 145 -0.69 5.15 29.74
CA GLY A 145 -0.03 4.89 28.46
C GLY A 145 1.44 4.56 28.72
N GLY A 146 1.87 3.38 28.27
CA GLY A 146 3.26 2.94 28.33
C GLY A 146 3.37 1.52 27.77
N ALA A 147 4.10 1.37 26.67
CA ALA A 147 4.23 0.14 25.92
C ALA A 147 4.66 -1.07 26.75
N ALA A 148 3.89 -2.16 26.69
CA ALA A 148 4.40 -3.53 26.80
C ALA A 148 3.38 -4.50 26.22
N GLN A 149 3.72 -5.04 25.07
CA GLN A 149 3.11 -6.24 24.51
C GLN A 149 3.40 -7.40 25.48
N VAL A 150 2.51 -8.39 25.59
CA VAL A 150 2.81 -9.85 25.56
C VAL A 150 1.59 -10.64 26.02
N GLY A 151 1.16 -11.60 25.19
CA GLY A 151 0.69 -12.89 25.67
C GLY A 151 -0.81 -13.16 25.59
N ALA A 152 -1.26 -13.59 24.41
CA ALA A 152 -2.43 -14.47 24.32
C ALA A 152 -2.04 -15.89 24.79
N ALA A 153 -2.73 -16.42 25.79
CA ALA A 153 -2.93 -17.85 26.11
C ALA A 153 -3.95 -17.87 27.26
N GLY A 154 -5.10 -18.52 27.21
CA GLY A 154 -5.31 -19.92 26.88
C GLY A 154 -5.79 -20.64 28.15
N ALA A 155 -7.05 -21.09 28.12
CA ALA A 155 -7.63 -22.19 28.90
C ALA A 155 -7.64 -22.18 30.44
N ALA A 156 -8.86 -22.36 30.97
CA ALA A 156 -9.27 -23.29 32.02
C ALA A 156 -8.20 -23.91 32.95
N GLY A 157 -8.45 -23.83 34.26
CA GLY A 157 -7.80 -24.73 35.23
C GLY A 157 -7.88 -24.25 36.67
N ALA A 158 -8.82 -24.81 37.43
CA ALA A 158 -8.81 -24.77 38.88
C ALA A 158 -7.66 -25.63 39.44
N THR A 159 -6.98 -25.16 40.51
CA THR A 159 -6.38 -25.92 41.64
C THR A 159 -5.61 -24.92 42.52
N ALA A 160 -6.02 -24.59 43.75
CA ALA A 160 -5.85 -25.35 44.99
C ALA A 160 -4.38 -25.54 45.45
N GLY A 161 -3.94 -24.69 46.40
CA GLY A 161 -3.33 -25.15 47.66
C GLY A 161 -1.82 -25.03 47.88
N LYS A 162 -1.48 -24.70 49.15
CA LYS A 162 -0.22 -24.87 49.92
C LYS A 162 0.82 -23.74 49.75
N GLY A 163 1.13 -22.86 50.73
CA GLY A 163 1.51 -23.04 52.16
C GLY A 163 3.05 -22.86 52.25
N ALA A 164 3.72 -22.15 53.17
CA ALA A 164 3.46 -21.57 54.49
C ALA A 164 4.51 -20.44 54.74
N ALA A 165 4.14 -19.34 55.42
CA ALA A 165 4.55 -18.93 56.77
C ALA A 165 5.99 -18.42 56.96
N ASP A 166 6.16 -17.12 57.24
CA ASP A 166 6.89 -16.65 58.43
C ASP A 166 6.34 -15.28 58.87
N GLY A 167 6.26 -15.10 60.19
CA GLY A 167 5.34 -14.17 60.86
C GLY A 167 5.90 -12.80 61.23
N THR A 168 5.01 -11.87 61.58
CA THR A 168 4.98 -11.18 62.89
C THR A 168 3.71 -10.35 62.97
N GLU A 169 2.90 -10.70 63.97
CA GLU A 169 1.58 -10.19 64.28
C GLU A 169 1.67 -8.87 65.05
N ALA A 170 0.99 -7.82 64.56
CA ALA A 170 0.68 -6.61 65.33
C ALA A 170 -0.82 -6.28 65.18
N ARG A 171 -1.61 -7.01 65.98
CA ARG A 171 -2.77 -6.56 66.75
C ARG A 171 -3.72 -5.51 66.12
N GLY A 172 -4.81 -6.03 65.55
CA GLY A 172 -6.21 -5.73 65.91
C GLY A 172 -6.64 -4.28 66.16
N GLY A 173 -7.43 -3.77 65.21
CA GLY A 173 -8.35 -2.66 65.41
C GLY A 173 -9.39 -2.65 64.29
N GLU A 174 -10.45 -3.44 64.46
CA GLU A 174 -11.63 -3.42 63.59
C GLU A 174 -12.29 -2.04 63.70
N ILE A 175 -12.11 -1.19 62.69
CA ILE A 175 -12.87 0.06 62.59
C ILE A 175 -14.24 -0.31 62.05
N ALA A 176 -15.13 -0.66 62.96
CA ALA A 176 -16.55 -0.80 62.67
C ALA A 176 -17.04 0.48 61.99
N ASN A 177 -17.61 0.34 60.80
CA ASN A 177 -18.31 1.42 60.09
C ASN A 177 -19.61 1.71 60.84
N THR A 178 -19.50 2.41 61.96
CA THR A 178 -20.61 3.19 62.50
C THR A 178 -20.62 4.47 61.68
N GLY A 179 -21.73 4.79 61.02
CA GLY A 179 -21.92 6.04 60.26
C GLY A 179 -21.90 7.31 61.13
N ALA A 180 -21.13 7.31 62.21
CA ALA A 180 -20.93 8.41 63.13
C ALA A 180 -19.62 9.12 62.78
N SER A 181 -19.69 10.44 62.61
CA SER A 181 -18.52 11.30 62.51
C SER A 181 -17.57 11.03 63.69
N ALA A 182 -16.29 10.77 63.41
CA ALA A 182 -15.31 10.64 64.48
C ALA A 182 -15.21 11.99 65.23
N PRO A 183 -15.19 12.00 66.58
CA PRO A 183 -15.02 13.22 67.34
C PRO A 183 -13.69 13.88 66.95
N GLY A 184 -13.73 15.18 66.72
CA GLY A 184 -12.55 15.95 66.28
C GLY A 184 -11.40 15.82 67.27
N VAL A 185 -10.20 15.53 66.76
CA VAL A 185 -9.00 15.39 67.58
C VAL A 185 -8.34 16.77 67.68
N ASN A 186 -8.22 17.28 68.91
CA ASN A 186 -7.50 18.52 69.18
C ASN A 186 -6.00 18.29 69.01
N VAL A 187 -5.32 19.20 68.29
CA VAL A 187 -3.89 19.10 68.02
C VAL A 187 -3.10 19.64 69.22
N PRO A 188 -2.27 18.82 69.91
CA PRO A 188 -1.50 19.28 71.06
C PRO A 188 -0.52 20.40 70.66
N GLY A 189 -0.52 21.52 71.39
CA GLY A 189 0.40 22.64 71.17
C GLY A 189 -0.07 23.70 70.17
N VAL A 190 -1.28 23.59 69.61
CA VAL A 190 -1.84 24.57 68.68
C VAL A 190 -3.19 25.09 69.21
N ALA A 191 -3.26 26.37 69.58
CA ALA A 191 -4.49 26.98 70.08
C ALA A 191 -5.57 26.98 68.99
N GLY A 192 -6.71 26.33 69.26
CA GLY A 192 -7.86 26.28 68.34
C GLY A 192 -7.70 25.33 67.14
N GLY A 193 -6.70 24.43 67.14
CA GLY A 193 -6.51 23.43 66.10
C GLY A 193 -7.39 22.18 66.29
N ASN A 194 -8.31 21.91 65.36
CA ASN A 194 -9.17 20.73 65.35
C ASN A 194 -9.05 20.00 64.00
N VAL A 195 -8.85 18.67 64.06
CA VAL A 195 -8.87 17.79 62.89
C VAL A 195 -10.09 16.87 62.98
N GLN A 196 -10.97 16.94 61.99
CA GLN A 196 -12.15 16.10 61.89
C GLN A 196 -12.14 15.27 60.61
N ILE A 197 -12.45 13.98 60.76
CA ILE A 197 -12.61 13.04 59.66
C ILE A 197 -14.07 12.61 59.66
N THR A 198 -14.78 12.95 58.60
CA THR A 198 -16.19 12.58 58.43
C THR A 198 -16.34 11.66 57.23
N PRO A 199 -17.00 10.49 57.36
CA PRO A 199 -17.31 9.64 56.22
C PRO A 199 -18.24 10.39 55.26
N ASP A 200 -17.83 10.52 54.00
CA ASP A 200 -18.72 10.90 52.91
C ASP A 200 -19.51 9.62 52.58
N GLY A 201 -20.83 9.61 52.78
CA GLY A 201 -21.70 8.41 52.73
C GLY A 201 -21.69 7.58 51.43
N ARG A 202 -20.79 7.88 50.50
CA ARG A 202 -20.44 7.13 49.28
C ARG A 202 -19.14 6.31 49.41
N GLY A 203 -18.59 6.15 50.61
CA GLY A 203 -17.35 5.41 50.87
C GLY A 203 -16.07 6.25 50.76
N GLY A 204 -16.20 7.59 50.70
CA GLY A 204 -15.08 8.53 50.77
C GLY A 204 -14.85 9.02 52.19
N MET A 205 -13.68 9.60 52.46
CA MET A 205 -13.40 10.31 53.71
C MET A 205 -13.25 11.80 53.43
N ASN A 206 -14.00 12.62 54.14
CA ASN A 206 -13.82 14.06 54.18
C ASN A 206 -12.90 14.40 55.34
N LEU A 207 -11.80 15.08 55.06
CA LEU A 207 -10.84 15.54 56.05
C LEU A 207 -10.95 17.05 56.16
N SER A 208 -11.24 17.58 57.35
CA SER A 208 -11.22 19.02 57.62
C SER A 208 -10.29 19.32 58.79
N VAL A 209 -9.33 20.20 58.56
CA VAL A 209 -8.39 20.71 59.55
C VAL A 209 -8.70 22.20 59.73
N THR A 210 -9.08 22.62 60.92
CA THR A 210 -9.42 24.01 61.22
C THR A 210 -8.50 24.56 62.31
N ASN A 211 -8.01 25.78 62.14
CA ASN A 211 -7.25 26.52 63.14
C ASN A 211 -7.68 27.99 63.14
N GLY A 212 -8.58 28.36 64.06
CA GLY A 212 -9.14 29.72 64.11
C GLY A 212 -9.91 30.06 62.83
N GLU A 213 -9.49 31.11 62.11
CA GLU A 213 -10.06 31.52 60.82
C GLU A 213 -9.53 30.71 59.62
N ASN A 214 -8.54 29.83 59.84
CA ASN A 214 -7.90 29.07 58.78
C ASN A 214 -8.50 27.67 58.69
N ALA A 215 -8.84 27.21 57.50
CA ALA A 215 -9.40 25.88 57.29
C ALA A 215 -8.80 25.21 56.05
N VAL A 216 -8.47 23.93 56.17
CA VAL A 216 -8.11 23.07 55.04
C VAL A 216 -9.10 21.92 55.00
N SER A 217 -9.91 21.84 53.95
CA SER A 217 -10.88 20.77 53.77
C SER A 217 -10.63 20.01 52.47
N ILE A 218 -10.58 18.69 52.57
CA ILE A 218 -10.50 17.77 51.44
C ILE A 218 -11.85 17.07 51.36
N VAL A 219 -12.66 17.46 50.36
CA VAL A 219 -14.02 16.96 50.16
C VAL A 219 -14.20 16.56 48.71
N GLY A 220 -14.56 15.30 48.46
CA GLY A 220 -14.93 14.82 47.13
C GLY A 220 -13.89 15.09 46.02
N GLY A 221 -12.60 14.94 46.32
CA GLY A 221 -11.50 15.17 45.35
C GLY A 221 -11.13 16.65 45.12
N ARG A 222 -11.70 17.57 45.91
CA ARG A 222 -11.33 18.99 45.95
C ARG A 222 -10.64 19.32 47.26
N ILE A 223 -9.47 19.94 47.16
CA ILE A 223 -8.72 20.48 48.30
C ILE A 223 -9.05 21.97 48.36
N THR A 224 -9.53 22.42 49.51
CA THR A 224 -9.90 23.81 49.73
C THR A 224 -9.11 24.34 50.92
N VAL A 225 -8.45 25.48 50.75
CA VAL A 225 -7.67 26.17 51.77
C VAL A 225 -8.26 27.56 51.95
N ASP A 226 -8.67 27.87 53.17
CA ASP A 226 -9.22 29.16 53.60
C ASP A 226 -8.32 29.76 54.69
N ASN A 227 -8.12 31.09 54.63
CA ASN A 227 -7.31 31.87 55.57
C ASN A 227 -8.07 33.12 56.05
N GLY A 228 -9.40 33.02 56.22
CA GLY A 228 -10.31 34.08 56.67
C GLY A 228 -10.56 35.22 55.67
N LYS A 229 -9.62 35.46 54.75
CA LYS A 229 -9.66 36.52 53.72
C LYS A 229 -9.48 35.99 52.30
N GLN A 230 -8.94 34.78 52.14
CA GLN A 230 -8.63 34.19 50.85
C GLN A 230 -8.99 32.71 50.84
N HIS A 231 -9.67 32.30 49.77
CA HIS A 231 -10.13 30.93 49.57
C HIS A 231 -9.52 30.39 48.28
N VAL A 232 -8.69 29.36 48.39
CA VAL A 232 -8.05 28.67 47.26
C VAL A 232 -8.60 27.25 47.18
N SER A 233 -9.30 26.95 46.09
CA SER A 233 -9.80 25.59 45.82
C SER A 233 -9.04 24.96 44.65
N VAL A 234 -8.37 23.85 44.91
CA VAL A 234 -7.73 23.00 43.91
C VAL A 234 -8.61 21.78 43.71
N ALA A 235 -9.32 21.73 42.58
CA ALA A 235 -10.04 20.54 42.17
C ALA A 235 -9.10 19.64 41.35
N ALA A 236 -8.92 18.38 41.76
CA ALA A 236 -8.32 17.41 40.86
C ALA A 236 -9.26 17.19 39.67
N PRO A 237 -8.77 17.14 38.42
CA PRO A 237 -9.60 16.79 37.28
C PRO A 237 -10.13 15.37 37.52
N THR A 238 -11.42 15.28 37.83
CA THR A 238 -12.08 13.99 38.06
C THR A 238 -11.96 13.16 36.79
N GLY A 239 -11.52 11.90 36.90
CA GLY A 239 -11.32 10.98 35.77
C GLY A 239 -12.57 10.78 34.90
N PHE A 240 -13.74 11.17 35.41
CA PHE A 240 -15.01 11.21 34.69
C PHE A 240 -15.00 12.18 33.51
N ALA A 241 -14.29 13.31 33.64
CA ALA A 241 -14.15 14.27 32.54
C ALA A 241 -13.34 13.66 31.40
N LEU A 242 -12.18 13.06 31.69
CA LEU A 242 -11.31 12.40 30.69
C LEU A 242 -11.98 11.19 30.00
N GLY A 243 -12.73 10.38 30.75
CA GLY A 243 -13.52 9.27 30.19
C GLY A 243 -14.67 9.73 29.30
N GLY A 244 -15.34 10.84 29.64
CA GLY A 244 -16.40 11.44 28.84
C GLY A 244 -15.93 12.02 27.51
N ILE A 245 -14.77 12.69 27.49
CA ILE A 245 -14.16 13.17 26.23
C ILE A 245 -13.75 11.98 25.35
N ALA A 246 -13.13 10.94 25.92
CA ALA A 246 -12.77 9.72 25.19
C ALA A 246 -13.99 8.99 24.60
N PHE A 247 -15.10 8.94 25.34
CA PHE A 247 -16.36 8.36 24.86
C PHE A 247 -17.01 9.19 23.75
N GLY A 248 -16.97 10.52 23.86
CA GLY A 248 -17.45 11.44 22.83
C GLY A 248 -16.68 11.30 21.51
N TYR A 249 -15.34 11.17 21.57
CA TYR A 249 -14.54 10.91 20.37
C TYR A 249 -14.79 9.51 19.79
N GLY A 250 -14.99 8.48 20.62
CA GLY A 250 -15.34 7.13 20.15
C GLY A 250 -16.69 7.09 19.41
N LEU A 251 -17.70 7.77 19.96
CA LEU A 251 -19.03 7.88 19.35
C LEU A 251 -19.02 8.71 18.04
N ALA A 252 -18.18 9.75 17.97
CA ALA A 252 -18.04 10.58 16.76
C ALA A 252 -17.17 9.92 15.68
N MET A 253 -16.10 9.19 16.05
CA MET A 253 -15.19 8.56 15.09
C MET A 253 -15.77 7.30 14.43
N LEU A 254 -16.68 6.59 15.11
CA LEU A 254 -17.31 5.39 14.57
C LEU A 254 -18.13 5.66 13.28
N PRO A 255 -19.07 6.63 13.23
CA PRO A 255 -19.77 6.95 11.99
C PRO A 255 -18.84 7.55 10.93
N ILE A 256 -17.82 8.33 11.32
CA ILE A 256 -16.83 8.88 10.39
C ILE A 256 -16.04 7.75 9.71
N GLY A 257 -15.61 6.75 10.47
CA GLY A 257 -14.91 5.59 9.93
C GLY A 257 -15.81 4.69 9.08
N ILE A 258 -17.07 4.49 9.47
CA ILE A 258 -18.05 3.74 8.66
C ILE A 258 -18.32 4.45 7.33
N VAL A 259 -18.53 5.77 7.35
CA VAL A 259 -18.72 6.57 6.14
C VAL A 259 -17.47 6.51 5.27
N GLY A 260 -16.27 6.60 5.87
CA GLY A 260 -15.00 6.42 5.15
C GLY A 260 -14.88 5.08 4.45
N LEU A 261 -15.23 3.97 5.13
CA LEU A 261 -15.24 2.63 4.55
C LEU A 261 -16.31 2.47 3.45
N LEU A 262 -17.51 3.05 3.65
CA LEU A 262 -18.57 3.03 2.63
C LEU A 262 -18.15 3.78 1.37
N VAL A 263 -17.50 4.93 1.51
CA VAL A 263 -16.93 5.69 0.38
C VAL A 263 -15.84 4.89 -0.32
N CYS A 264 -14.97 4.21 0.45
CA CYS A 264 -13.93 3.35 -0.08
C CYS A 264 -14.51 2.18 -0.91
N ILE A 265 -15.50 1.47 -0.36
CA ILE A 265 -16.23 0.38 -1.05
C ILE A 265 -16.97 0.90 -2.29
N TRP A 266 -17.54 2.10 -2.21
CA TRP A 266 -18.21 2.74 -3.34
C TRP A 266 -17.24 3.05 -4.49
N LEU A 267 -16.05 3.58 -4.17
CA LEU A 267 -14.96 3.83 -5.11
C LEU A 267 -14.46 2.54 -5.78
N THR A 268 -14.31 1.46 -5.02
CA THR A 268 -13.98 0.13 -5.57
C THR A 268 -15.06 -0.38 -6.52
N ARG A 269 -16.34 -0.14 -6.21
CA ARG A 269 -17.43 -0.49 -7.12
C ARG A 269 -17.48 0.36 -8.38
N VAL A 270 -17.18 1.65 -8.27
CA VAL A 270 -17.14 2.57 -9.41
C VAL A 270 -16.01 2.19 -10.37
N THR A 271 -14.83 1.90 -9.84
CA THR A 271 -13.67 1.44 -10.64
C THR A 271 -13.95 0.10 -11.32
N TRP A 272 -14.56 -0.85 -10.61
CA TRP A 272 -15.02 -2.11 -11.22
C TRP A 272 -16.01 -1.88 -12.36
N ARG A 273 -17.02 -1.03 -12.17
CA ARG A 273 -18.00 -0.69 -13.22
C ARG A 273 -17.35 0.01 -14.42
N ALA A 274 -16.40 0.91 -14.19
CA ALA A 274 -15.67 1.58 -15.26
C ALA A 274 -14.83 0.59 -16.07
N LEU A 275 -14.15 -0.34 -15.40
CA LEU A 275 -13.37 -1.41 -16.02
C LEU A 275 -14.26 -2.33 -16.87
N VAL A 276 -15.40 -2.76 -16.33
CA VAL A 276 -16.36 -3.61 -17.07
C VAL A 276 -16.89 -2.90 -18.31
N ARG A 277 -17.17 -1.59 -18.25
CA ARG A 277 -17.59 -0.81 -19.43
C ARG A 277 -16.48 -0.70 -20.47
N TYR A 278 -15.24 -0.53 -20.05
CA TYR A 278 -14.09 -0.46 -20.97
C TYR A 278 -13.86 -1.79 -21.69
N VAL A 279 -13.91 -2.91 -20.95
CA VAL A 279 -13.76 -4.26 -21.49
C VAL A 279 -14.90 -4.60 -22.45
N ARG A 280 -16.17 -4.30 -22.10
CA ARG A 280 -17.30 -4.53 -23.01
C ARG A 280 -17.16 -3.76 -24.32
N ARG A 281 -16.81 -2.46 -24.28
CA ARG A 281 -16.61 -1.69 -25.52
C ARG A 281 -15.53 -2.28 -26.43
N ARG A 282 -14.45 -2.83 -25.86
CA ARG A 282 -13.40 -3.50 -26.65
C ARG A 282 -13.91 -4.79 -27.28
N ILE A 283 -14.66 -5.61 -26.54
CA ILE A 283 -15.24 -6.86 -27.05
C ILE A 283 -16.28 -6.56 -28.15
N ASP A 284 -17.13 -5.56 -27.97
CA ASP A 284 -18.13 -5.13 -28.96
C ASP A 284 -17.45 -4.64 -30.26
N ALA A 285 -16.34 -3.91 -30.15
CA ALA A 285 -15.59 -3.45 -31.31
C ALA A 285 -14.89 -4.59 -32.07
N VAL A 286 -14.43 -5.64 -31.37
CA VAL A 286 -13.81 -6.82 -31.99
C VAL A 286 -14.86 -7.71 -32.64
N SER A 287 -15.98 -7.96 -31.96
CA SER A 287 -17.10 -8.73 -32.51
C SER A 287 -17.68 -8.06 -33.77
N ALA A 288 -17.86 -6.74 -33.77
CA ALA A 288 -18.29 -5.98 -34.96
C ALA A 288 -17.30 -6.00 -36.13
N LYS A 289 -16.02 -6.32 -35.91
CA LYS A 289 -15.04 -6.57 -36.98
C LYS A 289 -15.11 -8.00 -37.50
N LEU A 290 -15.33 -8.97 -36.63
CA LEU A 290 -15.47 -10.38 -36.99
C LEU A 290 -16.74 -10.65 -37.80
N GLU A 291 -17.86 -9.99 -37.49
CA GLU A 291 -19.08 -10.11 -38.28
C GLU A 291 -18.92 -9.51 -39.69
N ARG A 292 -18.27 -8.34 -39.80
CA ARG A 292 -17.98 -7.74 -41.12
C ARG A 292 -17.06 -8.59 -41.99
N GLY A 293 -16.09 -9.29 -41.39
CA GLY A 293 -15.19 -10.19 -42.12
C GLY A 293 -15.79 -11.55 -42.49
N ARG A 294 -16.97 -11.89 -41.97
CA ARG A 294 -17.68 -13.14 -42.29
C ARG A 294 -18.75 -12.98 -43.38
N VAL A 295 -19.17 -11.74 -43.66
CA VAL A 295 -20.26 -11.42 -44.59
C VAL A 295 -19.74 -10.90 -45.95
N GLY A 296 -18.45 -10.58 -46.06
CA GLY A 296 -17.78 -10.24 -47.33
C GLY A 296 -16.90 -11.37 -47.83
#